data_AF-A0A951C6S1-F1
#
_entry.id   AF-A0A951C6S1-F1
#
_cell.length_a   1.000
_cell.length_b   1.000
_cell.length_c   1.000
_cell.angle_alpha   90.00
_cell.angle_beta   90.00
_cell.angle_gamma   90.00
#
_symmetry.space_group_name_H-M   'P 1'
#
loop_
_entity.id
_entity.type
_entity.pdbx_description
1 polymer ?
#
loop_
_entity_poly.entity_id
_entity_poly.type
_entity_poly.pdbx_seq_one_letter_code
_entity_poly.pdbx_strand_id
1 'polypeptide(L)'
;MPTTFLVLSIIGAVLILNAVRPVMIGPFAPLSFFPGWLTSELAPHILVIHVIVVTVLVSLGAVEGTKGAVALGLCIFSAAGLVWMINQARRAGAVCDAALRAGLGDEYRNRIAPAFVDR
;
A
#
# COMPACT_ATOMS: atom_id res chain seq x y z
N MET A 1 26.44 2.44 -2.53
CA MET A 1 25.25 1.79 -1.96
C MET A 1 24.31 2.75 -1.23
N PRO A 2 24.75 3.61 -0.28
CA PRO A 2 23.82 4.39 0.57
C PRO A 2 22.99 5.43 -0.19
N THR A 3 23.57 6.08 -1.21
CA THR A 3 22.84 7.03 -2.06
C THR A 3 21.72 6.34 -2.84
N THR A 4 21.98 5.17 -3.42
CA THR A 4 20.98 4.38 -4.14
C THR A 4 19.85 3.95 -3.20
N PHE A 5 20.18 3.46 -2.00
CA PHE A 5 19.20 3.09 -0.99
C PHE A 5 18.33 4.29 -0.58
N LEU A 6 18.94 5.45 -0.37
CA LEU A 6 18.21 6.68 -0.06
C LEU A 6 17.26 7.11 -1.19
N VAL A 7 17.72 7.10 -2.45
CA VAL A 7 16.87 7.46 -3.60
C VAL A 7 15.68 6.52 -3.72
N LEU A 8 15.89 5.20 -3.62
CA LEU A 8 14.81 4.21 -3.65
C LEU A 8 13.82 4.42 -2.48
N SER A 9 14.33 4.73 -1.29
CA SER A 9 13.49 4.98 -0.10
C SER A 9 12.65 6.25 -0.25
N ILE A 10 13.21 7.31 -0.86
CA ILE A 10 12.48 8.54 -1.18
C ILE A 10 11.38 8.25 -2.20
N ILE A 11 11.68 7.53 -3.28
CA ILE A 11 10.70 7.16 -4.30
C ILE A 11 9.55 6.35 -3.65
N GLY A 12 9.89 5.35 -2.83
CA GLY A 12 8.89 4.58 -2.09
C GLY A 12 8.00 5.46 -1.22
N ALA A 13 8.59 6.35 -0.42
CA ALA A 13 7.83 7.27 0.42
C ALA A 13 6.91 8.20 -0.38
N VAL A 14 7.37 8.72 -1.52
CA VAL A 14 6.56 9.56 -2.42
C VAL A 14 5.38 8.78 -3.00
N LEU A 15 5.59 7.52 -3.41
CA LEU A 15 4.52 6.66 -3.91
C LEU A 15 3.46 6.40 -2.83
N ILE A 16 3.88 6.13 -1.60
CA ILE A 16 2.97 5.95 -0.45
C ILE A 16 2.19 7.23 -0.19
N LEU A 17 2.86 8.38 -0.13
CA LEU A 17 2.19 9.67 0.07
C LEU A 17 1.18 9.96 -1.03
N ASN A 18 1.54 9.68 -2.29
CA ASN A 18 0.65 9.86 -3.44
C ASN A 18 -0.54 8.88 -3.42
N ALA A 19 -0.36 7.66 -2.92
CA ALA A 19 -1.46 6.71 -2.76
C ALA A 19 -2.43 7.11 -1.62
N VAL A 20 -1.92 7.73 -0.56
CA VAL A 20 -2.73 8.25 0.57
C VAL A 20 -3.42 9.56 0.21
N ARG A 21 -2.71 10.47 -0.47
CA ARG A 21 -3.22 11.76 -0.94
C ARG A 21 -2.77 12.00 -2.38
N PRO A 22 -3.56 11.55 -3.36
CA PRO A 22 -3.24 11.74 -4.77
C PRO A 22 -3.12 13.22 -5.12
N VAL A 23 -2.03 13.56 -5.81
CA VAL A 23 -1.86 14.92 -6.34
C VAL A 23 -2.69 15.07 -7.61
N MET A 24 -3.67 15.96 -7.60
CA MET A 24 -4.60 16.17 -8.72
C MET A 24 -4.29 17.49 -9.43
N ILE A 25 -3.36 17.47 -10.39
CA ILE A 25 -2.95 18.67 -11.14
C ILE A 25 -3.34 18.50 -12.61
N GLY A 26 -4.56 18.90 -12.96
CA GLY A 26 -5.05 19.03 -14.34
C GLY A 26 -4.64 17.87 -15.27
N PRO A 27 -3.96 18.15 -16.40
CA PRO A 27 -3.59 17.12 -17.39
C PRO A 27 -2.59 16.07 -16.86
N PHE A 28 -1.94 16.32 -15.73
CA PHE A 28 -1.00 15.37 -15.10
C PHE A 28 -1.68 14.42 -14.10
N ALA A 29 -2.99 14.54 -13.88
CA ALA A 29 -3.74 13.63 -13.01
C ALA A 29 -3.50 12.14 -13.33
N PRO A 30 -3.41 11.68 -14.59
CA PRO A 30 -3.09 10.29 -14.89
C PRO A 30 -1.74 9.81 -14.35
N LEU A 31 -0.72 10.68 -14.30
CA LEU A 31 0.61 10.36 -13.80
C LEU A 31 0.64 10.20 -12.28
N SER A 32 -0.32 10.80 -11.57
CA SER A 32 -0.52 10.61 -10.14
C SER A 32 -1.45 9.43 -9.87
N PHE A 33 -2.54 9.31 -10.63
CA PHE A 33 -3.52 8.24 -10.52
C PHE A 33 -2.89 6.85 -10.68
N PHE A 34 -2.17 6.63 -11.78
CA PHE A 34 -1.66 5.31 -12.11
C PHE A 34 -0.74 4.71 -11.02
N PRO A 35 0.31 5.40 -10.55
CA PRO A 35 1.14 4.88 -9.46
C PRO A 35 0.40 4.82 -8.13
N GLY A 36 -0.50 5.77 -7.84
CA GLY A 36 -1.31 5.75 -6.62
C GLY A 36 -2.21 4.51 -6.56
N TRP A 37 -2.92 4.24 -7.65
CA TRP A 37 -3.79 3.07 -7.82
C TRP A 37 -3.00 1.76 -7.70
N LEU A 38 -1.88 1.63 -8.43
CA LEU A 38 -1.06 0.42 -8.36
C LEU A 38 -0.52 0.19 -6.93
N THR A 39 -0.12 1.25 -6.25
CA THR A 39 0.38 1.17 -4.87
C THR A 39 -0.71 0.76 -3.90
N SER A 40 -1.96 1.21 -4.08
CA SER A 40 -3.08 0.84 -3.22
C SER A 40 -3.60 -0.56 -3.45
N GLU A 41 -3.74 -0.98 -4.71
CA GLU A 41 -4.25 -2.31 -5.04
C GLU A 41 -3.25 -3.41 -4.72
N LEU A 42 -1.96 -3.17 -4.99
CA LEU A 42 -0.91 -4.15 -4.76
C LEU A 42 -0.22 -3.98 -3.40
N ALA A 43 -0.78 -3.18 -2.47
CA ALA A 43 -0.15 -2.90 -1.18
C ALA A 43 0.37 -4.16 -0.44
N PRO A 44 -0.34 -5.30 -0.38
CA PRO A 44 0.19 -6.54 0.22
C PRO A 44 1.43 -7.08 -0.49
N HIS A 45 1.42 -7.12 -1.83
CA HIS A 45 2.53 -7.62 -2.64
C HIS A 45 3.74 -6.69 -2.56
N ILE A 46 3.50 -5.38 -2.61
CA ILE A 46 4.53 -4.35 -2.47
C ILE A 46 5.17 -4.44 -1.09
N LEU A 47 4.41 -4.69 -0.02
CA LEU A 47 4.97 -4.86 1.33
C LEU A 47 5.92 -6.05 1.40
N VAL A 48 5.57 -7.19 0.81
CA VAL A 48 6.45 -8.38 0.76
C VAL A 48 7.74 -8.06 0.01
N ILE A 49 7.63 -7.49 -1.20
CA ILE A 49 8.79 -7.11 -2.02
C ILE A 49 9.66 -6.09 -1.28
N HIS A 50 9.04 -5.09 -0.64
CA HIS A 50 9.72 -4.04 0.13
C HIS A 50 10.54 -4.63 1.27
N VAL A 51 9.97 -5.54 2.07
CA VAL A 51 10.69 -6.21 3.16
C VAL A 51 11.88 -7.00 2.64
N ILE A 52 11.72 -7.74 1.53
CA ILE A 52 12.81 -8.50 0.91
C ILE A 52 13.94 -7.56 0.46
N VAL A 53 13.62 -6.52 -0.31
CA VAL A 53 14.59 -5.57 -0.86
C VAL A 53 15.33 -4.82 0.25
N VAL A 54 14.61 -4.31 1.25
CA VAL A 54 15.22 -3.61 2.40
C VAL A 54 16.14 -4.55 3.17
N THR A 55 15.72 -5.78 3.44
CA THR A 55 16.56 -6.77 4.15
C THR A 55 17.86 -7.06 3.39
N VAL A 56 17.78 -7.25 2.07
CA VAL A 56 18.96 -7.45 1.23
C VAL A 56 19.88 -6.23 1.27
N LEU A 57 19.36 -5.02 1.08
CA LEU A 57 20.18 -3.80 1.08
C LEU A 57 20.83 -3.55 2.45
N VAL A 58 20.11 -3.79 3.55
CA VAL A 58 20.65 -3.71 4.91
C VAL A 58 21.79 -4.73 5.10
N SER A 59 21.61 -5.97 4.64
CA SER A 59 22.65 -7.01 4.73
C SER A 59 23.91 -6.70 3.92
N LEU A 60 23.78 -5.87 2.87
CA LEU A 60 24.89 -5.39 2.05
C LEU A 60 25.52 -4.08 2.58
N GLY A 61 25.18 -3.65 3.79
CA GLY A 61 25.76 -2.45 4.41
C GLY A 61 25.19 -1.12 3.89
N ALA A 62 24.02 -1.10 3.25
CA ALA A 62 23.44 0.14 2.72
C ALA A 62 23.02 1.17 3.80
N VAL A 63 22.97 0.74 5.06
CA VAL A 63 22.61 1.56 6.23
C VAL A 63 23.76 2.38 6.81
N GLU A 64 24.98 2.26 6.28
CA GLU A 64 26.13 3.01 6.77
C GLU A 64 26.00 4.53 6.56
N GLY A 65 26.36 5.26 7.63
CA GLY A 65 26.35 6.73 7.66
C GLY A 65 24.94 7.35 7.71
N THR A 66 24.90 8.69 7.75
CA THR A 66 23.65 9.45 7.89
C THR A 66 22.64 9.16 6.78
N LYS A 67 23.12 8.99 5.54
CA LYS A 67 22.25 8.69 4.38
C LYS A 67 21.56 7.34 4.53
N GLY A 68 22.28 6.31 4.98
CA GLY A 68 21.73 4.98 5.20
C GLY A 68 20.71 4.96 6.35
N ALA A 69 20.97 5.70 7.43
CA ALA A 69 20.01 5.84 8.54
C ALA A 69 18.72 6.55 8.11
N VAL A 70 18.82 7.65 7.34
CA VAL A 70 17.64 8.36 6.79
C VAL A 70 16.86 7.47 5.84
N ALA A 71 17.55 6.72 4.97
CA ALA A 71 16.92 5.77 4.05
C ALA A 71 16.13 4.70 4.81
N LEU A 72 16.72 4.11 5.86
CA LEU A 72 16.04 3.13 6.70
C LEU A 72 14.79 3.71 7.37
N GLY A 73 14.86 4.95 7.87
CA GLY A 73 13.70 5.65 8.42
C GLY A 73 12.56 5.80 7.41
N LEU A 74 12.88 6.17 6.17
CA LEU A 74 11.91 6.25 5.07
C LEU A 74 11.34 4.87 4.70
N CYS A 75 12.14 3.80 4.76
CA CYS A 75 11.66 2.44 4.55
C CYS A 75 10.65 2.00 5.61
N ILE A 76 10.92 2.31 6.89
CA ILE A 76 10.01 2.02 8.01
C ILE A 76 8.70 2.80 7.83
N PHE A 77 8.80 4.10 7.50
CA PHE A 77 7.64 4.93 7.18
C PHE A 77 6.81 4.34 6.03
N SER A 78 7.46 3.92 4.95
CA SER A 78 6.79 3.33 3.79
C SER A 78 6.09 2.01 4.13
N ALA A 79 6.75 1.14 4.92
CA ALA A 79 6.15 -0.11 5.38
C ALA A 79 4.92 0.14 6.27
N ALA A 80 4.99 1.12 7.18
CA ALA A 80 3.84 1.52 8.00
C ALA A 80 2.69 2.05 7.14
N GLY A 81 2.98 2.84 6.11
CA GLY A 81 1.98 3.30 5.14
C GLY A 81 1.28 2.15 4.41
N LEU A 82 2.03 1.16 3.92
CA LEU A 82 1.48 -0.04 3.28
C LEU A 82 0.58 -0.83 4.23
N VAL A 83 1.03 -1.08 5.46
CA VAL A 83 0.22 -1.78 6.48
C VAL A 83 -1.06 -1.01 6.79
N TRP A 84 -0.99 0.32 6.90
CA TRP A 84 -2.16 1.16 7.09
C TRP A 84 -3.16 1.01 5.94
N MET A 85 -2.70 1.05 4.67
CA MET A 85 -3.56 0.88 3.50
C MET A 85 -4.24 -0.50 3.46
N ILE A 86 -3.50 -1.56 3.77
CA ILE A 86 -4.04 -2.93 3.85
C ILE A 86 -5.17 -3.00 4.90
N ASN A 87 -4.96 -2.41 6.07
CA ASN A 87 -5.96 -2.38 7.12
C ASN A 87 -7.18 -1.54 6.73
N GLN A 88 -6.97 -0.41 6.04
CA GLN A 88 -8.04 0.44 5.57
C GLN A 88 -8.92 -0.28 4.53
N ALA A 89 -8.32 -1.01 3.59
CA ALA A 89 -9.05 -1.81 2.61
C ALA A 89 -9.91 -2.90 3.27
N ARG A 90 -9.38 -3.58 4.30
CA ARG A 90 -10.13 -4.60 5.06
C ARG A 90 -11.33 -4.02 5.82
N ARG A 91 -11.19 -2.81 6.37
CA ARG A 91 -12.30 -2.11 7.06
C ARG A 91 -13.44 -1.76 6.11
N ALA A 92 -13.13 -1.35 4.88
CA ALA A 92 -14.16 -1.06 3.88
C ALA A 92 -15.04 -2.28 3.59
N GLY A 93 -14.45 -3.47 3.52
CA GLY A 93 -15.17 -4.74 3.38
C GLY A 93 -16.15 -4.99 4.54
N ALA A 94 -15.71 -4.78 5.79
CA ALA A 94 -16.56 -4.96 6.96
C ALA A 94 -17.75 -3.97 6.99
N VAL A 95 -17.53 -2.71 6.61
CA VAL A 95 -18.60 -1.70 6.51
C VAL A 95 -19.61 -2.06 5.43
N CYS A 96 -19.13 -2.50 4.25
CA CYS A 96 -19.99 -2.94 3.16
C CYS A 96 -20.83 -4.16 3.57
N ASP A 97 -20.21 -5.17 4.20
CA ASP A 97 -20.91 -6.36 4.69
C ASP A 97 -21.98 -6.01 5.74
N ALA A 98 -21.66 -5.10 6.67
CA ALA A 98 -22.62 -4.63 7.66
C ALA A 98 -23.82 -3.90 7.02
N ALA A 99 -23.58 -3.04 6.02
CA ALA A 99 -24.64 -2.35 5.30
C ALA A 99 -25.53 -3.32 4.51
N LEU A 100 -24.94 -4.35 3.90
CA LEU A 100 -25.69 -5.39 3.20
C LEU A 100 -26.54 -6.21 4.16
N ARG A 101 -26.02 -6.62 5.32
CA ARG A 101 -26.81 -7.31 6.34
C ARG A 101 -27.97 -6.46 6.86
N ALA A 102 -27.73 -5.16 7.08
CA ALA A 102 -28.76 -4.25 7.53
C ALA A 102 -29.90 -4.07 6.50
N GLY A 103 -29.57 -4.02 5.20
CA GLY A 103 -30.55 -3.84 4.14
C GLY A 103 -31.24 -5.12 3.66
N LEU A 104 -30.54 -6.26 3.70
CA LEU A 104 -30.96 -7.52 3.06
C LEU A 104 -31.16 -8.68 4.06
N GLY A 105 -30.81 -8.49 5.33
CA GLY A 105 -30.84 -9.49 6.41
C GLY A 105 -29.51 -10.24 6.56
N ASP A 106 -29.31 -10.89 7.72
CA ASP A 106 -28.05 -11.60 8.04
C ASP A 106 -27.76 -12.78 7.09
N GLU A 107 -28.82 -13.38 6.52
CA GLU A 107 -28.75 -14.48 5.57
C GLU A 107 -28.61 -14.02 4.11
N TYR A 108 -28.31 -12.73 3.85
CA TYR A 108 -28.29 -12.22 2.47
C TYR A 108 -27.36 -13.04 1.57
N ARG A 109 -26.20 -13.46 2.08
CA ARG A 109 -25.22 -14.27 1.34
C ARG A 109 -25.78 -15.62 0.88
N ASN A 110 -26.64 -16.25 1.68
CA ASN A 110 -27.28 -17.54 1.34
C ASN A 110 -28.41 -17.39 0.32
N ARG A 111 -28.88 -16.15 0.12
CA ARG A 111 -29.96 -15.80 -0.81
C ARG A 111 -29.44 -15.22 -2.13
N ILE A 112 -28.13 -15.05 -2.24
CA ILE A 112 -27.47 -14.70 -3.50
C ILE A 112 -27.52 -15.94 -4.41
N ALA A 113 -27.81 -15.73 -5.70
CA ALA A 113 -27.81 -16.82 -6.66
C ALA A 113 -26.46 -17.57 -6.63
N PRO A 114 -26.44 -18.91 -6.74
CA PRO A 114 -25.23 -19.73 -6.57
C PRO A 114 -24.04 -19.27 -7.45
N ALA A 115 -24.34 -18.68 -8.60
CA ALA A 115 -23.35 -18.09 -9.52
C ALA A 115 -22.45 -17.00 -8.89
N PHE A 116 -22.80 -16.46 -7.72
CA PHE A 116 -22.07 -15.36 -7.07
C PHE A 116 -21.61 -15.67 -5.63
N VAL A 117 -21.69 -16.93 -5.16
CA VAL A 117 -21.35 -17.30 -3.77
C VAL A 117 -19.85 -17.61 -3.58
N ASP A 118 -19.15 -18.05 -4.63
CA ASP A 118 -17.77 -18.59 -4.57
C ASP A 118 -16.71 -17.77 -5.34
N ARG A 119 -16.83 -16.45 -5.43
CA ARG A 119 -15.78 -15.59 -6.02
C ARG A 119 -15.10 -14.69 -4.99
#